data_AF-A0A246IDT5-F1
#
_entry.id   AF-A0A246IDT5-F1
#
_cell.length_a   1.000
_cell.length_b   1.000
_cell.length_c   1.000
_cell.angle_alpha   90.00
_cell.angle_beta   90.00
_cell.angle_gamma   90.00
#
_symmetry.space_group_name_H-M   'P 1'
#
loop_
_entity.id
_entity.type
_entity.pdbx_description
1 polymer ?
#
loop_
_entity_poly.entity_id
_entity_poly.type
_entity_poly.pdbx_seq_one_letter_code
_entity_poly.pdbx_strand_id
1 'polypeptide(L)'
;MNPVPCRAVRLPLRLHPLMLALAALPLPLPLLAQEAAPAPSVNINEYIVRGNTVLDPREIERAVEPFLGPGKTLADVEKARDAVHALYQQAGYQSVYVELPEQQVSGGVVLLKVQQTPIGQLRVVGTRHESPERIRERVPALAEGKVPDFDQAQKELTALNEGGRRQVMPLVREGQVPGTMDVDLQVEEKSPWRASASLNNDHGADTEKLRLSASLAYDNLWKRGHSANLGVYLAPEDTKQAKVFSASYTMPFEGTPWSLEASGYRSDSRVLDAGGQVGTGTGTNVIGNGHSIGLKLNYRLPGSSQWWRQLSLGVDFKDTEEDTQMGKDSLKTPLKYAPITLAFVGVRQGEHDQLSINTQLVAGTRRLFGYGSDATAFGQKRYWADPSFVAFKADVDNTHTFGSDWQWYARGSLQVTDAPLVSAEQFAAGGMYTVRGYLSAEAIGDYGGLASLEWRTPAWSLWRGADLRVYSFADAAYLRLRQPLPEQRDKYNLASVGLGAQLRLGEHLQLRLDYAWPYADGPVTRKDDPRLHFNISTSY
;
A
#
# COMPACT_ATOMS: atom_id res chain seq x y z
N MET A 1 27.30 -18.74 4.70
CA MET A 1 27.03 -19.57 3.50
C MET A 1 27.29 -18.72 2.27
N ASN A 2 28.12 -19.21 1.34
CA ASN A 2 28.46 -18.52 0.09
C ASN A 2 27.22 -18.32 -0.79
N PRO A 3 26.98 -17.11 -1.34
CA PRO A 3 25.95 -16.94 -2.35
C PRO A 3 26.48 -17.42 -3.71
N VAL A 4 25.81 -18.41 -4.29
CA VAL A 4 25.97 -18.80 -5.69
C VAL A 4 25.34 -17.69 -6.55
N PRO A 5 26.06 -17.10 -7.53
CA PRO A 5 25.49 -16.08 -8.37
C PRO A 5 24.51 -16.69 -9.38
N CYS A 6 23.30 -16.14 -9.45
CA CYS A 6 22.36 -16.39 -10.55
C CYS A 6 23.00 -15.93 -11.86
N ARG A 7 23.46 -16.90 -12.66
CA ARG A 7 23.84 -16.65 -14.07
C ARG A 7 22.57 -16.33 -14.85
N ALA A 8 22.45 -15.09 -15.30
CA ALA A 8 21.54 -14.70 -16.37
C ALA A 8 21.83 -15.56 -17.61
N VAL A 9 20.86 -16.37 -18.02
CA VAL A 9 20.88 -17.05 -19.32
C VAL A 9 20.65 -15.98 -20.38
N ARG A 10 21.73 -15.48 -20.96
CA ARG A 10 21.67 -14.70 -22.21
C ARG A 10 21.36 -15.68 -23.34
N LEU A 11 20.15 -15.63 -23.91
CA LEU A 11 19.91 -16.21 -25.23
C LEU A 11 20.75 -15.43 -26.25
N PRO A 12 21.62 -16.09 -27.05
CA PRO A 12 22.28 -15.43 -28.14
C PRO A 12 21.30 -15.29 -29.33
N LEU A 13 20.86 -14.06 -29.62
CA LEU A 13 20.34 -13.73 -30.94
C LEU A 13 21.50 -13.87 -31.94
N ARG A 14 21.60 -15.02 -32.61
CA ARG A 14 22.43 -15.18 -33.80
C ARG A 14 21.62 -14.82 -35.04
N LEU A 15 21.75 -13.58 -35.48
CA LEU A 15 21.48 -13.17 -36.86
C LEU A 15 22.41 -13.98 -37.79
N HIS A 16 21.85 -14.89 -38.57
CA HIS A 16 22.57 -15.57 -39.64
C HIS A 16 22.43 -14.79 -40.95
N PRO A 17 23.49 -14.71 -41.78
CA PRO A 17 23.46 -14.02 -43.06
C PRO A 17 22.65 -14.85 -44.06
N LEU A 18 21.78 -14.17 -44.80
CA LEU A 18 21.06 -14.73 -45.93
C LEU A 18 22.07 -14.99 -47.08
N MET A 19 22.56 -16.22 -47.20
CA MET A 19 23.26 -16.67 -48.41
C MET A 19 22.22 -17.16 -49.43
N LEU A 20 22.13 -16.47 -50.57
CA LEU A 20 21.48 -16.97 -51.77
C LEU A 20 22.24 -18.22 -52.26
N ALA A 21 21.65 -19.39 -52.10
CA ALA A 21 22.02 -20.59 -52.84
C ALA A 21 20.98 -20.81 -53.96
N LEU A 22 21.47 -20.84 -55.19
CA LEU A 22 20.72 -21.10 -56.41
C LEU A 22 20.12 -22.53 -56.34
N ALA A 23 18.80 -22.63 -56.17
CA ALA A 23 18.10 -23.91 -56.13
C ALA A 23 17.93 -24.47 -57.55
N ALA A 24 18.51 -25.64 -57.81
CA ALA A 24 18.11 -26.49 -58.93
C ALA A 24 16.77 -27.14 -58.56
N LEU A 25 15.71 -26.84 -59.32
CA LEU A 25 14.37 -27.42 -59.18
C LEU A 25 14.38 -28.91 -59.55
N PRO A 26 14.06 -29.84 -58.63
CA PRO A 26 13.56 -31.15 -59.02
C PRO A 26 12.07 -31.01 -59.38
N LEU A 27 11.69 -31.55 -60.54
CA LEU A 27 10.30 -31.74 -60.95
C LEU A 27 9.52 -32.49 -59.84
N PRO A 28 8.32 -32.02 -59.46
CA PRO A 28 7.50 -32.74 -58.51
C PRO A 28 6.96 -34.01 -59.17
N LEU A 29 7.38 -35.17 -58.65
CA LEU A 29 6.60 -36.40 -58.81
C LEU A 29 5.26 -36.18 -58.11
N PRO A 30 4.12 -36.49 -58.75
CA PRO A 30 2.83 -36.42 -58.09
C PRO A 30 2.85 -37.46 -56.96
N LEU A 31 2.87 -36.98 -55.71
CA LEU A 31 2.50 -37.81 -54.59
C LEU A 31 1.05 -38.18 -54.84
N LEU A 32 0.79 -39.44 -55.20
CA LEU A 32 -0.56 -39.98 -55.18
C LEU A 32 -1.08 -39.76 -53.75
N ALA A 33 -1.99 -38.80 -53.61
CA ALA A 33 -2.79 -38.65 -52.42
C ALA A 33 -3.51 -39.99 -52.24
N GLN A 34 -3.06 -40.77 -51.26
CA GLN A 34 -3.75 -41.96 -50.84
C GLN A 34 -5.09 -41.47 -50.31
N GLU A 35 -6.13 -41.70 -51.12
CA GLU A 35 -7.50 -41.32 -50.82
C GLU A 35 -7.86 -41.98 -49.48
N ALA A 36 -7.86 -41.17 -48.42
CA ALA A 36 -8.23 -41.63 -47.10
C ALA A 36 -9.67 -42.13 -47.20
N ALA A 37 -9.88 -43.43 -46.95
CA ALA A 37 -11.20 -44.03 -46.92
C ALA A 37 -12.13 -43.14 -46.07
N PRO A 38 -13.38 -42.89 -46.49
CA PRO A 38 -14.29 -42.02 -45.76
C PRO A 38 -14.36 -42.48 -44.31
N ALA A 39 -14.03 -41.57 -43.38
CA ALA A 39 -14.06 -41.88 -41.96
C ALA A 39 -15.45 -42.42 -41.61
N PRO A 40 -15.55 -43.53 -40.85
CA PRO A 40 -16.83 -44.10 -40.49
C PRO A 40 -17.66 -43.03 -39.78
N SER A 41 -18.81 -42.71 -40.37
CA SER A 41 -19.72 -41.66 -39.89
C SER A 41 -20.90 -42.28 -39.15
N VAL A 42 -21.31 -41.64 -38.06
CA VAL A 42 -22.42 -42.08 -37.22
C VAL A 42 -23.42 -40.92 -37.07
N ASN A 43 -24.70 -41.24 -36.93
CA ASN A 43 -25.71 -40.24 -36.55
C ASN A 43 -25.75 -40.13 -35.03
N ILE A 44 -25.52 -38.93 -34.49
CA ILE A 44 -25.52 -38.67 -33.04
C ILE A 44 -26.78 -37.91 -32.67
N ASN A 45 -27.66 -38.57 -31.92
CA ASN A 45 -28.92 -38.03 -31.45
C ASN A 45 -28.79 -37.39 -30.05
N GLU A 46 -27.88 -37.91 -29.22
CA GLU A 46 -27.75 -37.49 -27.82
C GLU A 46 -26.32 -37.65 -27.29
N TYR A 47 -25.89 -36.68 -26.47
CA TYR A 47 -24.69 -36.78 -25.63
C TYR A 47 -25.11 -36.93 -24.17
N ILE A 48 -24.70 -38.03 -23.54
CA ILE A 48 -24.88 -38.23 -22.10
C ILE A 48 -23.58 -37.85 -21.41
N VAL A 49 -23.60 -36.80 -20.60
CA VAL A 49 -22.45 -36.38 -19.79
C VAL A 49 -22.63 -36.86 -18.35
N ARG A 50 -21.85 -37.84 -17.91
CA ARG A 50 -21.92 -38.38 -16.55
C ARG A 50 -20.78 -37.91 -15.67
N GLY A 51 -21.09 -37.62 -14.40
CA GLY A 51 -20.11 -37.22 -13.40
C GLY A 51 -20.07 -35.71 -13.13
N ASN A 52 -20.87 -34.90 -13.81
CA ASN A 52 -20.99 -33.47 -13.52
C ASN A 52 -21.61 -33.23 -12.13
N THR A 53 -20.95 -32.42 -11.29
CA THR A 53 -21.47 -31.98 -9.98
C THR A 53 -21.33 -30.47 -9.76
N VAL A 54 -20.61 -29.75 -10.64
CA VAL A 54 -20.20 -28.36 -10.42
C VAL A 54 -20.74 -27.36 -11.44
N LEU A 55 -21.07 -27.79 -12.67
CA LEU A 55 -21.62 -26.93 -13.72
C LEU A 55 -23.14 -27.10 -13.85
N ASP A 56 -23.84 -26.08 -14.37
CA ASP A 56 -25.24 -26.22 -14.77
C ASP A 56 -25.33 -27.16 -15.99
N PRO A 57 -26.16 -28.23 -15.95
CA PRO A 57 -26.37 -29.12 -17.08
C PRO A 57 -26.70 -28.40 -18.40
N ARG A 58 -27.39 -27.27 -18.35
CA ARG A 58 -27.76 -26.48 -19.54
C ARG A 58 -26.57 -25.88 -20.27
N GLU A 59 -25.48 -25.58 -19.55
CA GLU A 59 -24.25 -25.06 -20.16
C GLU A 59 -23.51 -26.17 -20.91
N ILE A 60 -23.51 -27.38 -20.35
CA ILE A 60 -22.95 -28.57 -20.98
C ILE A 60 -23.74 -28.93 -22.24
N GLU A 61 -25.07 -28.90 -22.19
CA GLU A 61 -25.95 -29.15 -23.34
C GLU A 61 -25.64 -28.21 -24.52
N ARG A 62 -25.52 -26.91 -24.26
CA ARG A 62 -25.14 -25.92 -25.30
C ARG A 62 -23.75 -26.17 -25.88
N ALA A 63 -22.82 -26.69 -25.09
CA ALA A 63 -21.47 -26.99 -25.56
C ALA A 63 -21.44 -28.17 -26.54
N VAL A 64 -22.32 -29.17 -26.36
CA VAL A 64 -22.38 -30.37 -27.20
C VAL A 64 -23.35 -30.25 -28.39
N GLU A 65 -24.30 -29.31 -28.34
CA GLU A 65 -25.32 -29.08 -29.38
C GLU A 65 -24.75 -28.98 -30.81
N PRO A 66 -23.65 -28.26 -31.09
CA PRO A 66 -23.08 -28.17 -32.44
C PRO A 66 -22.60 -29.51 -33.02
N PHE A 67 -22.39 -30.51 -32.16
CA PHE A 67 -21.86 -31.82 -32.51
C PHE A 67 -22.95 -32.89 -32.67
N LEU A 68 -24.22 -32.53 -32.50
CA LEU A 68 -25.37 -33.41 -32.78
C LEU A 68 -25.69 -33.47 -34.29
N GLY A 69 -26.39 -34.52 -34.69
CA GLY A 69 -26.93 -34.71 -36.04
C GLY A 69 -26.26 -35.82 -36.88
N PRO A 70 -26.68 -35.96 -38.15
CA PRO A 70 -26.23 -37.02 -39.04
C PRO A 70 -24.81 -36.78 -39.58
N GLY A 71 -24.10 -37.87 -39.88
CA GLY A 71 -22.82 -37.83 -40.59
C GLY A 71 -21.62 -37.38 -39.76
N LYS A 72 -21.70 -37.48 -38.43
CA LYS A 72 -20.62 -37.09 -37.53
C LYS A 72 -19.52 -38.14 -37.49
N THR A 73 -18.28 -37.69 -37.38
CA THR A 73 -17.09 -38.53 -37.31
C THR A 73 -16.57 -38.64 -35.88
N LEU A 74 -15.63 -39.56 -35.62
CA LEU A 74 -14.92 -39.61 -34.34
C LEU A 74 -14.28 -38.27 -33.97
N ALA A 75 -13.74 -37.54 -34.95
CA ALA A 75 -13.15 -36.23 -34.74
C ALA A 75 -14.19 -35.19 -34.25
N ASP A 76 -15.46 -35.32 -34.66
CA ASP A 76 -16.54 -34.44 -34.17
C ASP A 76 -16.91 -34.79 -32.73
N VAL A 77 -16.86 -36.07 -32.36
CA VAL A 77 -17.05 -36.52 -30.97
C VAL A 77 -15.91 -36.05 -30.06
N GLU A 78 -14.67 -36.10 -30.55
CA GLU A 78 -13.52 -35.56 -29.82
C GLU A 78 -13.63 -34.05 -29.63
N LYS A 79 -14.10 -33.31 -30.65
CA LYS A 79 -14.40 -31.88 -30.49
C LYS A 79 -15.52 -31.62 -29.48
N ALA A 80 -16.54 -32.48 -29.40
CA ALA A 80 -17.58 -32.38 -28.38
C ALA A 80 -17.00 -32.60 -26.97
N ARG A 81 -16.14 -33.60 -26.78
CA ARG A 81 -15.38 -33.82 -25.54
C ARG A 81 -14.55 -32.58 -25.20
N ASP A 82 -13.82 -32.04 -26.17
CA ASP A 82 -12.95 -30.87 -25.97
C ASP A 82 -13.75 -29.60 -25.65
N ALA A 83 -14.96 -29.44 -26.21
CA ALA A 83 -15.86 -28.34 -25.89
C ALA A 83 -16.35 -28.41 -24.44
N VAL A 84 -16.75 -29.60 -23.98
CA VAL A 84 -17.13 -29.82 -22.57
C VAL A 84 -15.92 -29.62 -21.65
N HIS A 85 -14.75 -30.14 -22.02
CA HIS A 85 -13.52 -29.93 -21.24
C HIS A 85 -13.16 -28.44 -21.16
N ALA A 86 -13.21 -27.71 -22.28
CA ALA A 86 -12.95 -26.28 -22.32
C ALA A 86 -13.94 -25.48 -21.44
N LEU A 87 -15.21 -25.89 -21.37
CA LEU A 87 -16.20 -25.28 -20.48
C LEU A 87 -15.77 -25.38 -19.00
N TYR A 88 -15.32 -26.56 -18.54
CA TYR A 88 -14.80 -26.73 -17.18
C TYR A 88 -13.55 -25.87 -16.93
N GLN A 89 -12.62 -25.85 -17.89
CA GLN A 89 -11.38 -25.06 -17.77
C GLN A 89 -11.67 -23.54 -17.71
N GLN A 90 -12.62 -23.05 -18.52
CA GLN A 90 -13.05 -21.64 -18.51
C GLN A 90 -13.81 -21.24 -17.24
N ALA A 91 -14.47 -22.21 -16.59
CA ALA A 91 -15.13 -22.01 -15.31
C ALA A 91 -14.19 -22.15 -14.10
N GLY A 92 -12.88 -22.34 -14.31
CA GLY A 92 -11.87 -22.44 -13.24
C GLY A 92 -11.62 -23.86 -12.71
N TYR A 93 -12.32 -24.88 -13.20
CA TYR A 93 -12.23 -26.27 -12.73
C TYR A 93 -11.14 -27.06 -13.46
N GLN A 94 -9.88 -26.67 -13.25
CA GLN A 94 -8.74 -27.26 -13.96
C GLN A 94 -8.46 -28.73 -13.59
N SER A 95 -8.96 -29.19 -12.44
CA SER A 95 -8.82 -30.59 -11.98
C SER A 95 -9.91 -31.53 -12.53
N VAL A 96 -10.66 -31.08 -13.54
CA VAL A 96 -11.71 -31.87 -14.19
C VAL A 96 -11.26 -32.31 -15.57
N TYR A 97 -11.31 -33.62 -15.80
CA TYR A 97 -10.99 -34.23 -17.09
C TYR A 97 -12.24 -34.84 -17.70
N VAL A 98 -12.40 -34.69 -19.02
CA VAL A 98 -13.52 -35.29 -19.76
C VAL A 98 -12.96 -36.41 -20.63
N GLU A 99 -13.38 -37.63 -20.33
CA GLU A 99 -12.98 -38.85 -21.01
C GLU A 99 -14.07 -39.30 -22.00
N LEU A 100 -13.65 -39.75 -23.17
CA LEU A 100 -14.49 -40.50 -24.09
C LEU A 100 -14.15 -42.00 -23.94
N PRO A 101 -14.91 -42.77 -23.15
CA PRO A 101 -14.63 -44.20 -22.97
C PRO A 101 -14.90 -44.96 -24.28
N GLU A 102 -14.18 -46.06 -24.45
CA GLU A 102 -14.41 -46.98 -25.56
C GLU A 102 -15.85 -47.53 -25.49
N GLN A 103 -16.62 -47.30 -26.55
CA GLN A 103 -18.04 -47.65 -26.59
C GLN A 103 -18.50 -47.90 -28.03
N GLN A 104 -19.49 -48.77 -28.19
CA GLN A 104 -20.21 -48.94 -29.45
C GLN A 104 -21.36 -47.94 -29.50
N VAL A 105 -21.36 -47.02 -30.47
CA VAL A 105 -22.42 -46.02 -30.64
C VAL A 105 -23.65 -46.67 -31.27
N SER A 106 -24.42 -47.39 -30.46
CA SER A 106 -25.66 -48.06 -30.87
C SER A 106 -26.85 -47.16 -30.53
N GLY A 107 -27.63 -46.76 -31.54
CA GLY A 107 -28.80 -45.87 -31.34
C GLY A 107 -28.49 -44.36 -31.34
N GLY A 108 -27.24 -43.98 -31.65
CA GLY A 108 -26.83 -42.58 -31.78
C GLY A 108 -26.62 -41.85 -30.45
N VAL A 109 -26.39 -42.59 -29.35
CA VAL A 109 -26.09 -42.01 -28.04
C VAL A 109 -24.60 -42.14 -27.76
N VAL A 110 -23.96 -41.03 -27.36
CA VAL A 110 -22.54 -41.01 -26.99
C VAL A 110 -22.38 -40.63 -25.52
N LEU A 111 -21.67 -41.45 -24.75
CA LEU A 111 -21.34 -41.20 -23.35
C LEU A 111 -20.01 -40.44 -23.23
N LEU A 112 -20.04 -39.30 -22.55
CA LEU A 112 -18.86 -38.58 -22.06
C LEU A 112 -18.78 -38.73 -20.55
N LYS A 113 -17.62 -39.14 -20.04
CA LYS A 113 -17.39 -39.34 -18.61
C LYS A 113 -16.55 -38.20 -18.05
N VAL A 114 -17.10 -37.46 -17.10
CA VAL A 114 -16.41 -36.39 -16.40
C VAL A 114 -15.76 -36.97 -15.14
N GLN A 115 -14.45 -36.89 -15.08
CA GLN A 115 -13.65 -37.26 -13.93
C GLN A 115 -13.25 -35.99 -13.18
N GLN A 116 -13.81 -35.79 -12.00
CA GLN A 116 -13.50 -34.64 -11.15
C GLN A 116 -12.55 -35.09 -10.05
N THR A 117 -11.42 -34.41 -9.91
CA THR A 117 -10.47 -34.67 -8.84
C THR A 117 -10.69 -33.66 -7.71
N PRO A 118 -11.39 -34.04 -6.63
CA PRO A 118 -11.59 -33.16 -5.48
C PRO A 118 -10.32 -33.06 -4.62
N ILE A 119 -10.29 -32.07 -3.74
CA ILE A 119 -9.27 -31.96 -2.70
C ILE A 119 -9.45 -33.09 -1.70
N GLY A 120 -8.42 -33.92 -1.50
CA GLY A 120 -8.36 -34.95 -0.46
C GLY A 120 -8.04 -34.33 0.88
N GLN A 121 -6.83 -33.75 0.99
CA GLN A 121 -6.36 -33.08 2.20
C GLN A 121 -5.83 -31.66 1.91
N LEU A 122 -6.19 -30.70 2.76
CA LEU A 122 -5.63 -29.35 2.77
C LEU A 122 -4.73 -29.16 4.00
N ARG A 123 -3.42 -29.10 3.80
CA ARG A 123 -2.44 -28.88 4.88
C ARG A 123 -1.91 -27.45 4.86
N VAL A 124 -1.63 -26.91 6.03
CA VAL A 124 -0.90 -25.65 6.19
C VAL A 124 0.42 -25.97 6.88
N VAL A 125 1.53 -25.59 6.25
CA VAL A 125 2.88 -25.95 6.67
C VAL A 125 3.73 -24.70 6.82
N GLY A 126 4.52 -24.60 7.90
CA GLY A 126 5.49 -23.53 8.09
C GLY A 126 5.01 -22.32 8.90
N THR A 127 3.72 -22.25 9.25
CA THR A 127 3.18 -21.19 10.12
C THR A 127 3.76 -21.25 11.54
N ARG A 128 4.11 -20.09 12.10
CA ARG A 128 4.56 -19.93 13.50
C ARG A 128 3.66 -18.97 14.27
N HIS A 129 3.25 -17.88 13.63
CA HIS A 129 2.48 -16.80 14.25
C HIS A 129 1.02 -16.84 13.81
N GLU A 130 0.70 -17.41 12.65
CA GLU A 130 -0.67 -17.55 12.15
C GLU A 130 -1.37 -18.80 12.70
N SER A 131 -2.71 -18.84 12.62
CA SER A 131 -3.48 -20.06 12.85
C SER A 131 -3.62 -20.85 11.54
N PRO A 132 -3.18 -22.13 11.50
CA PRO A 132 -3.41 -23.02 10.37
C PRO A 132 -4.89 -23.07 9.96
N GLU A 133 -5.79 -23.13 10.93
CA GLU A 133 -7.24 -23.23 10.73
C GLU A 133 -7.78 -21.99 10.01
N ARG A 134 -7.38 -20.80 10.48
CA ARG A 134 -7.79 -19.54 9.84
C ARG A 134 -7.26 -19.38 8.42
N ILE A 135 -6.05 -19.89 8.14
CA ILE A 135 -5.52 -19.89 6.79
C ILE A 135 -6.43 -20.73 5.88
N ARG A 136 -6.84 -21.93 6.33
CA ARG A 136 -7.76 -22.80 5.58
C ARG A 136 -9.14 -22.16 5.36
N GLU A 137 -9.70 -21.54 6.40
CA GLU A 137 -11.00 -20.86 6.33
C GLU A 137 -11.03 -19.71 5.31
N ARG A 138 -9.87 -19.11 5.01
CA ARG A 138 -9.73 -18.03 4.03
C ARG A 138 -9.53 -18.49 2.59
N VAL A 139 -9.40 -19.80 2.36
CA VAL A 139 -9.27 -20.41 1.01
C VAL A 139 -10.35 -21.50 0.82
N PRO A 140 -11.65 -21.17 0.94
CA PRO A 140 -12.72 -22.16 0.82
C PRO A 140 -12.79 -22.83 -0.56
N ALA A 141 -12.20 -22.24 -1.61
CA ALA A 141 -12.08 -22.88 -2.92
C ALA A 141 -11.21 -24.15 -2.89
N LEU A 142 -10.34 -24.29 -1.88
CA LEU A 142 -9.48 -25.46 -1.68
C LEU A 142 -9.95 -26.35 -0.52
N ALA A 143 -11.21 -26.23 -0.10
CA ALA A 143 -11.74 -27.02 1.01
C ALA A 143 -11.78 -28.52 0.68
N GLU A 144 -11.47 -29.35 1.69
CA GLU A 144 -11.47 -30.82 1.57
C GLU A 144 -12.84 -31.35 1.10
N GLY A 145 -12.81 -32.33 0.20
CA GLY A 145 -13.98 -32.94 -0.42
C GLY A 145 -14.61 -32.16 -1.57
N LYS A 146 -14.15 -30.94 -1.87
CA LYS A 146 -14.67 -30.13 -2.98
C LYS A 146 -13.77 -30.22 -4.22
N VAL A 147 -14.39 -30.07 -5.39
CA VAL A 147 -13.66 -29.84 -6.64
C VAL A 147 -13.17 -28.39 -6.63
N PRO A 148 -11.85 -28.13 -6.70
CA PRO A 148 -11.31 -26.79 -6.58
C PRO A 148 -11.62 -25.93 -7.81
N ASP A 149 -12.09 -24.71 -7.54
CA ASP A 149 -12.08 -23.60 -8.50
C ASP A 149 -10.73 -22.87 -8.34
N PHE A 150 -9.83 -23.06 -9.30
CA PHE A 150 -8.49 -22.49 -9.25
C PHE A 150 -8.47 -20.97 -9.46
N ASP A 151 -9.45 -20.43 -10.19
CA ASP A 151 -9.55 -18.98 -10.40
C ASP A 151 -9.98 -18.30 -9.10
N GLN A 152 -10.93 -18.89 -8.38
CA GLN A 152 -11.34 -18.42 -7.06
C GLN A 152 -10.24 -18.64 -6.02
N ALA A 153 -9.58 -19.81 -6.01
CA ALA A 153 -8.47 -20.09 -5.12
C ALA A 153 -7.32 -19.08 -5.31
N GLN A 154 -7.01 -18.70 -6.55
CA GLN A 154 -5.99 -17.69 -6.83
C GLN A 154 -6.37 -16.32 -6.26
N LYS A 155 -7.63 -15.91 -6.34
CA LYS A 155 -8.13 -14.65 -5.74
C LYS A 155 -8.02 -14.69 -4.21
N GLU A 156 -8.42 -15.80 -3.60
CA GLU A 156 -8.36 -16.02 -2.15
C GLU A 156 -6.91 -16.01 -1.63
N LEU A 157 -6.00 -16.70 -2.31
CA LEU A 157 -4.57 -16.70 -2.01
C LEU A 157 -3.94 -15.31 -2.22
N THR A 158 -4.36 -14.57 -3.24
CA THR A 158 -3.91 -13.20 -3.46
C THR A 158 -4.33 -12.31 -2.29
N ALA A 159 -5.59 -12.40 -1.84
CA ALA A 159 -6.10 -11.70 -0.66
C ALA A 159 -5.39 -12.14 0.64
N LEU A 160 -4.97 -13.40 0.71
CA LEU A 160 -4.18 -13.93 1.82
C LEU A 160 -2.73 -13.43 1.81
N ASN A 161 -2.16 -13.09 0.67
CA ASN A 161 -0.77 -12.59 0.56
C ASN A 161 -0.66 -11.07 0.64
N GLU A 162 -1.77 -10.39 0.88
CA GLU A 162 -1.77 -8.94 1.08
C GLU A 162 -1.03 -8.54 2.37
N GLY A 163 -0.25 -7.46 2.31
CA GLY A 163 0.45 -6.87 3.46
C GLY A 163 1.93 -7.25 3.60
N GLY A 164 2.47 -8.13 2.75
CA GLY A 164 3.92 -8.32 2.57
C GLY A 164 4.69 -8.96 3.74
N ARG A 165 3.97 -9.42 4.77
CA ARG A 165 4.52 -10.11 5.96
C ARG A 165 4.32 -11.61 5.96
N ARG A 166 3.45 -12.07 5.09
CA ARG A 166 3.14 -13.46 4.89
C ARG A 166 3.12 -13.72 3.40
N GLN A 167 3.68 -14.85 3.01
CA GLN A 167 3.54 -15.41 1.68
C GLN A 167 3.06 -16.84 1.82
N VAL A 168 1.92 -17.14 1.21
CA VAL A 168 1.27 -18.45 1.18
C VAL A 168 1.31 -18.93 -0.25
N MET A 169 1.99 -20.05 -0.47
CA MET A 169 2.13 -20.67 -1.78
C MET A 169 1.44 -22.04 -1.78
N PRO A 170 0.54 -22.31 -2.74
CA PRO A 170 -0.07 -23.63 -2.87
C PRO A 170 0.91 -24.59 -3.56
N LEU A 171 1.11 -25.77 -2.96
CA LEU A 171 1.83 -26.88 -3.57
C LEU A 171 0.86 -28.05 -3.73
N VAL A 172 0.50 -28.34 -4.98
CA VAL A 172 -0.41 -29.44 -5.34
C VAL A 172 0.39 -30.74 -5.45
N ARG A 173 -0.14 -31.81 -4.87
CA ARG A 173 0.43 -33.16 -4.90
C ARG A 173 -0.66 -34.20 -5.19
N GLU A 174 -0.23 -35.37 -5.64
CA GLU A 174 -1.12 -36.53 -5.73
C GLU A 174 -1.69 -36.86 -4.35
N GLY A 175 -3.01 -37.08 -4.29
CA GLY A 175 -3.71 -37.31 -3.03
C GLY A 175 -3.45 -38.69 -2.45
N GLN A 176 -3.54 -38.82 -1.13
CA GLN A 176 -3.45 -40.14 -0.47
C GLN A 176 -4.64 -41.04 -0.80
N VAL A 177 -5.79 -40.45 -1.11
CA VAL A 177 -6.98 -41.17 -1.56
C VAL A 177 -6.95 -41.22 -3.10
N PRO A 178 -7.06 -42.41 -3.72
CA PRO A 178 -7.09 -42.51 -5.17
C PRO A 178 -8.17 -41.64 -5.79
N GLY A 179 -7.80 -40.84 -6.79
CA GLY A 179 -8.72 -39.93 -7.47
C GLY A 179 -8.91 -38.57 -6.77
N THR A 180 -8.16 -38.27 -5.71
CA THR A 180 -8.10 -36.94 -5.09
C THR A 180 -6.73 -36.28 -5.29
N MET A 181 -6.65 -34.98 -5.00
CA MET A 181 -5.39 -34.25 -4.92
C MET A 181 -5.21 -33.62 -3.55
N ASP A 182 -3.99 -33.60 -3.03
CA ASP A 182 -3.67 -32.94 -1.77
C ASP A 182 -3.00 -31.60 -2.04
N VAL A 183 -3.31 -30.59 -1.22
CA VAL A 183 -2.73 -29.25 -1.33
C VAL A 183 -2.04 -28.89 -0.02
N ASP A 184 -0.77 -28.54 -0.13
CA ASP A 184 0.02 -27.97 0.96
C ASP A 184 0.13 -26.46 0.75
N LEU A 185 -0.42 -25.68 1.68
CA LEU A 185 -0.22 -24.24 1.77
C LEU A 185 1.07 -23.98 2.55
N GLN A 186 2.14 -23.69 1.83
CA GLN A 186 3.44 -23.38 2.40
C GLN A 186 3.45 -21.91 2.82
N VAL A 187 3.63 -21.65 4.12
CA VAL A 187 3.56 -20.32 4.71
C VAL A 187 4.96 -19.85 5.09
N GLU A 188 5.38 -18.75 4.49
CA GLU A 188 6.54 -17.98 4.90
C GLU A 188 6.07 -16.74 5.66
N GLU A 189 6.59 -16.54 6.87
CA GLU A 189 6.20 -15.43 7.76
C GLU A 189 7.40 -14.58 8.13
N LYS A 190 7.21 -13.26 8.12
CA LYS A 190 8.10 -12.31 8.78
C LYS A 190 7.68 -12.12 10.23
N SER A 191 8.59 -11.57 11.04
CA SER A 191 8.29 -11.19 12.42
C SER A 191 7.03 -10.30 12.50
N PRO A 192 6.09 -10.54 13.44
CA PRO A 192 4.95 -9.66 13.67
C PRO A 192 5.37 -8.33 14.33
N TRP A 193 6.54 -8.31 14.98
CA TRP A 193 7.10 -7.10 15.56
C TRP A 193 7.59 -6.15 14.49
N ARG A 194 7.25 -4.87 14.68
CA ARG A 194 7.91 -3.73 14.06
C ARG A 194 8.55 -2.88 15.12
N ALA A 195 9.77 -2.46 14.92
CA ALA A 195 10.38 -1.43 15.75
C ALA A 195 11.07 -0.40 14.87
N SER A 196 11.00 0.87 15.25
CA SER A 196 11.82 1.90 14.61
C SER A 196 12.26 2.94 15.61
N ALA A 197 13.43 3.52 15.38
CA ALA A 197 13.95 4.63 16.15
C ALA A 197 14.67 5.61 15.22
N SER A 198 14.60 6.90 15.51
CA SER A 198 15.26 7.96 14.75
C SER A 198 15.78 9.04 15.68
N LEU A 199 16.99 9.51 15.43
CA LEU A 199 17.58 10.68 16.08
C LEU A 199 17.98 11.69 15.00
N ASN A 200 17.50 12.92 15.11
CA ASN A 200 17.80 13.99 14.17
C ASN A 200 18.00 15.34 14.90
N ASN A 201 18.29 16.39 14.13
CA ASN A 201 18.40 17.75 14.63
C ASN A 201 17.32 18.73 14.12
N ASP A 202 16.14 18.21 13.78
CA ASP A 202 15.02 19.00 13.26
C ASP A 202 14.31 19.73 14.42
N HIS A 203 14.81 20.92 14.77
CA HIS A 203 14.33 21.69 15.93
C HIS A 203 13.65 23.00 15.51
N GLY A 204 12.70 23.43 16.34
CA GLY A 204 12.09 24.76 16.23
C GLY A 204 12.99 25.86 16.81
N ALA A 205 12.59 27.12 16.59
CA ALA A 205 13.28 28.26 17.20
C ALA A 205 13.32 28.14 18.73
N ASP A 206 14.40 28.62 19.35
CA ASP A 206 14.59 28.66 20.80
C ASP A 206 14.47 27.31 21.54
N THR A 207 14.75 26.20 20.84
CA THR A 207 14.82 24.85 21.42
C THR A 207 16.18 24.20 21.22
N GLU A 208 16.45 23.19 22.04
CA GLU A 208 17.60 22.32 21.85
C GLU A 208 17.49 21.57 20.53
N LYS A 209 18.63 21.13 20.00
CA LYS A 209 18.73 20.71 18.60
C LYS A 209 18.16 19.32 18.37
N LEU A 210 18.34 18.39 19.30
CA LEU A 210 18.07 16.99 19.05
C LEU A 210 16.58 16.63 19.19
N ARG A 211 16.14 15.68 18.36
CA ARG A 211 14.83 15.03 18.46
C ARG A 211 14.97 13.52 18.30
N LEU A 212 14.33 12.80 19.21
CA LEU A 212 14.26 11.35 19.22
C LEU A 212 12.82 10.92 18.95
N SER A 213 12.62 10.06 17.94
CA SER A 213 11.36 9.35 17.71
C SER A 213 11.58 7.85 17.84
N ALA A 214 10.71 7.13 18.52
CA ALA A 214 10.73 5.67 18.54
C ALA A 214 9.32 5.10 18.50
N SER A 215 9.14 3.95 17.86
CA SER A 215 7.87 3.23 17.83
C SER A 215 8.05 1.73 17.89
N LEU A 216 7.09 1.07 18.51
CA LEU A 216 6.99 -0.37 18.63
C LEU A 216 5.58 -0.79 18.22
N ALA A 217 5.48 -1.68 17.25
CA ALA A 217 4.22 -2.23 16.79
C ALA A 217 4.24 -3.76 16.86
N TYR A 218 3.07 -4.33 17.09
CA TYR A 218 2.82 -5.75 16.97
C TYR A 218 1.63 -5.96 16.04
N ASP A 219 1.89 -6.66 14.94
CA ASP A 219 0.88 -6.99 13.96
C ASP A 219 0.36 -8.42 14.17
N ASN A 220 -0.88 -8.69 13.77
CA ASN A 220 -1.56 -9.96 13.98
C ASN A 220 -1.78 -10.33 15.47
N LEU A 221 -2.10 -9.34 16.31
CA LEU A 221 -2.59 -9.58 17.67
C LEU A 221 -3.79 -10.54 17.63
N TRP A 222 -3.82 -11.46 18.61
CA TRP A 222 -4.87 -12.47 18.76
C TRP A 222 -4.99 -13.44 17.57
N LYS A 223 -4.04 -13.41 16.61
CA LYS A 223 -4.11 -14.14 15.33
C LYS A 223 -5.33 -13.77 14.49
N ARG A 224 -5.77 -12.51 14.60
CA ARG A 224 -6.95 -11.96 13.91
C ARG A 224 -6.63 -10.80 12.97
N GLY A 225 -5.35 -10.56 12.71
CA GLY A 225 -4.90 -9.41 11.90
C GLY A 225 -4.97 -8.06 12.62
N HIS A 226 -5.28 -8.03 13.93
CA HIS A 226 -5.27 -6.81 14.71
C HIS A 226 -3.84 -6.27 14.83
N SER A 227 -3.67 -4.96 14.88
CA SER A 227 -2.35 -4.33 15.06
C SER A 227 -2.39 -3.29 16.17
N ALA A 228 -1.38 -3.30 17.06
CA ALA A 228 -1.16 -2.23 18.02
C ALA A 228 0.16 -1.52 17.71
N ASN A 229 0.18 -0.21 17.89
CA ASN A 229 1.37 0.62 17.73
C ASN A 229 1.51 1.57 18.92
N LEU A 230 2.72 1.66 19.47
CA LEU A 230 3.10 2.61 20.49
C LEU A 230 4.22 3.49 19.93
N GLY A 231 4.15 4.78 20.19
CA GLY A 231 5.10 5.77 19.69
C GLY A 231 5.50 6.77 20.76
N VAL A 232 6.74 7.24 20.69
CA VAL A 232 7.26 8.35 21.48
C VAL A 232 8.03 9.30 20.58
N TYR A 233 7.83 10.60 20.79
CA TYR A 233 8.60 11.68 20.19
C TYR A 233 9.06 12.60 21.31
N LEU A 234 10.36 12.88 21.43
CA LEU A 234 10.86 13.76 22.49
C LEU A 234 12.11 14.54 22.08
N ALA A 235 12.33 15.68 22.72
CA ALA A 235 13.61 16.38 22.75
C ALA A 235 14.46 15.76 23.88
N PRO A 236 15.51 14.96 23.59
CA PRO A 236 16.24 14.23 24.61
C PRO A 236 17.09 15.14 25.51
N GLU A 237 17.46 16.33 25.02
CA GLU A 237 18.25 17.32 25.76
C GLU A 237 17.38 18.09 26.79
N ASP A 238 16.14 18.43 26.42
CA ASP A 238 15.13 18.97 27.34
C ASP A 238 13.72 18.46 26.99
N THR A 239 13.28 17.43 27.71
CA THR A 239 11.97 16.79 27.51
C THR A 239 10.77 17.71 27.78
N LYS A 240 10.96 18.93 28.31
CA LYS A 240 9.88 19.92 28.45
C LYS A 240 9.61 20.68 27.15
N GLN A 241 10.53 20.64 26.19
CA GLN A 241 10.40 21.32 24.91
C GLN A 241 9.49 20.54 23.96
N ALA A 242 9.70 19.22 23.89
CA ALA A 242 8.84 18.29 23.15
C ALA A 242 8.84 16.92 23.85
N LYS A 243 7.65 16.40 24.16
CA LYS A 243 7.44 15.02 24.61
C LYS A 243 6.02 14.59 24.29
N VAL A 244 5.90 13.66 23.35
CA VAL A 244 4.63 13.14 22.87
C VAL A 244 4.65 11.63 22.98
N PHE A 245 3.60 11.07 23.57
CA PHE A 245 3.32 9.63 23.56
C PHE A 245 2.08 9.38 22.73
N SER A 246 2.10 8.32 21.92
CA SER A 246 0.94 7.89 21.15
C SER A 246 0.70 6.40 21.25
N ALA A 247 -0.55 6.02 21.11
CA ALA A 247 -0.96 4.65 20.89
C ALA A 247 -1.99 4.59 19.76
N SER A 248 -1.97 3.50 18.99
CA SER A 248 -3.07 3.15 18.11
C SER A 248 -3.34 1.65 18.13
N TYR A 249 -4.59 1.30 17.84
CA TYR A 249 -5.06 -0.07 17.73
C TYR A 249 -6.02 -0.18 16.55
N THR A 250 -5.69 -1.06 15.61
CA THR A 250 -6.51 -1.33 14.43
C THR A 250 -7.10 -2.73 14.54
N MET A 251 -8.42 -2.79 14.45
CA MET A 251 -9.24 -3.98 14.47
C MET A 251 -9.87 -4.18 13.08
N PRO A 252 -9.34 -5.07 12.22
CA PRO A 252 -10.03 -5.46 11.00
C PRO A 252 -11.29 -6.26 11.32
N PHE A 253 -12.36 -6.03 10.56
CA PHE A 253 -13.55 -6.85 10.62
C PHE A 253 -13.39 -8.04 9.68
N GLU A 254 -13.26 -9.23 10.26
CA GLU A 254 -12.98 -10.47 9.53
C GLU A 254 -13.96 -10.71 8.36
N GLY A 255 -13.42 -11.13 7.22
CA GLY A 255 -14.22 -11.38 6.01
C GLY A 255 -14.76 -10.14 5.31
N THR A 256 -14.40 -8.93 5.76
CA THR A 256 -14.87 -7.67 5.15
C THR A 256 -13.69 -6.74 4.82
N PRO A 257 -13.88 -5.77 3.91
CA PRO A 257 -12.88 -4.74 3.63
C PRO A 257 -12.79 -3.65 4.72
N TRP A 258 -13.56 -3.75 5.81
CA TRP A 258 -13.65 -2.72 6.83
C TRP A 258 -12.69 -2.96 7.98
N SER A 259 -12.16 -1.90 8.58
CA SER A 259 -11.46 -1.94 9.87
C SER A 259 -11.78 -0.73 10.72
N LEU A 260 -11.72 -0.90 12.04
CA LEU A 260 -11.88 0.18 13.01
C LEU A 260 -10.52 0.47 13.64
N GLU A 261 -10.14 1.74 13.71
CA GLU A 261 -8.92 2.19 14.34
C GLU A 261 -9.25 3.14 15.49
N ALA A 262 -8.70 2.85 16.66
CA ALA A 262 -8.69 3.75 17.80
C ALA A 262 -7.27 4.27 17.99
N SER A 263 -7.11 5.59 18.05
CA SER A 263 -5.82 6.24 18.21
C SER A 263 -5.88 7.30 19.29
N GLY A 264 -4.74 7.60 19.88
CA GLY A 264 -4.65 8.71 20.81
C GLY A 264 -3.22 9.15 21.03
N TYR A 265 -3.06 10.40 21.45
CA TYR A 265 -1.78 10.93 21.87
C TYR A 265 -1.92 11.83 23.09
N ARG A 266 -0.83 11.96 23.83
CA ARG A 266 -0.64 12.97 24.87
C ARG A 266 0.65 13.72 24.55
N SER A 267 0.54 15.04 24.51
CA SER A 267 1.63 15.97 24.25
C SER A 267 1.88 16.84 25.47
N ASP A 268 3.11 16.84 25.95
CA ASP A 268 3.64 17.85 26.85
C ASP A 268 4.74 18.59 26.05
N SER A 269 4.36 19.59 25.24
CA SER A 269 5.25 20.35 24.36
C SER A 269 5.02 21.85 24.49
N ARG A 270 6.11 22.63 24.51
CA ARG A 270 6.05 24.10 24.58
C ARG A 270 6.33 24.78 23.25
N VAL A 271 6.77 24.02 22.25
CA VAL A 271 7.22 24.58 20.96
C VAL A 271 6.55 23.83 19.80
N LEU A 272 6.37 24.53 18.69
CA LEU A 272 5.88 23.96 17.43
C LEU A 272 7.00 23.17 16.75
N ASP A 273 6.66 21.97 16.29
CA ASP A 273 7.60 21.11 15.59
C ASP A 273 6.88 20.35 14.46
N ALA A 274 7.26 20.64 13.22
CA ALA A 274 6.71 20.02 12.02
C ALA A 274 7.10 18.54 11.90
N GLY A 275 8.19 18.12 12.54
CA GLY A 275 8.63 16.72 12.61
C GLY A 275 7.83 15.86 13.60
N GLY A 276 6.99 16.47 14.43
CA GLY A 276 6.15 15.81 15.43
C GLY A 276 4.92 15.08 14.87
N GLN A 277 4.89 14.73 13.58
CA GLN A 277 3.84 13.88 13.01
C GLN A 277 3.91 12.49 13.64
N VAL A 278 3.15 12.30 14.70
CA VAL A 278 3.06 11.02 15.36
C VAL A 278 2.17 10.11 14.53
N GLY A 279 2.70 8.93 14.15
CA GLY A 279 2.15 7.94 13.21
C GLY A 279 0.81 7.29 13.59
N THR A 280 -0.15 8.10 14.04
CA THR A 280 -1.54 7.78 14.36
C THR A 280 -2.43 7.76 13.10
N GLY A 281 -1.87 8.02 11.91
CA GLY A 281 -2.62 7.98 10.65
C GLY A 281 -3.78 8.98 10.57
N THR A 282 -3.80 10.01 11.42
CA THR A 282 -4.84 11.05 11.52
C THR A 282 -4.48 12.33 10.76
N GLY A 283 -3.23 12.46 10.27
CA GLY A 283 -2.76 13.70 9.63
C GLY A 283 -2.73 14.92 10.57
N THR A 284 -2.80 14.71 11.89
CA THR A 284 -2.81 15.79 12.88
C THR A 284 -1.40 16.22 13.26
N ASN A 285 -1.10 17.51 13.12
CA ASN A 285 0.07 18.12 13.73
C ASN A 285 -0.15 18.15 15.25
N VAL A 286 0.81 17.63 16.02
CA VAL A 286 0.77 17.69 17.47
C VAL A 286 1.40 19.01 17.91
N ILE A 287 0.56 19.95 18.34
CA ILE A 287 0.98 21.30 18.72
C ILE A 287 0.56 21.57 20.17
N GLY A 288 1.51 22.05 20.97
CA GLY A 288 1.29 22.46 22.36
C GLY A 288 1.04 21.32 23.34
N ASN A 289 0.60 21.69 24.54
CA ASN A 289 0.20 20.73 25.56
C ASN A 289 -1.23 20.26 25.29
N GLY A 290 -1.49 18.97 25.39
CA GLY A 290 -2.83 18.47 25.16
C GLY A 290 -2.90 16.97 24.95
N HIS A 291 -4.09 16.51 24.63
CA HIS A 291 -4.32 15.13 24.23
C HIS A 291 -5.41 15.06 23.16
N SER A 292 -5.35 13.97 22.37
CA SER A 292 -6.40 13.62 21.43
C SER A 292 -6.76 12.16 21.57
N ILE A 293 -8.04 11.85 21.40
CA ILE A 293 -8.54 10.49 21.25
C ILE A 293 -9.39 10.45 19.98
N GLY A 294 -9.02 9.58 19.06
CA GLY A 294 -9.65 9.43 17.76
C GLY A 294 -10.25 8.05 17.54
N LEU A 295 -11.34 8.02 16.78
CA LEU A 295 -11.93 6.80 16.21
C LEU A 295 -12.03 6.99 14.70
N LYS A 296 -11.54 6.01 13.94
CA LYS A 296 -11.50 6.05 12.47
C LYS A 296 -12.00 4.74 11.89
N LEU A 297 -13.03 4.80 11.07
CA LEU A 297 -13.53 3.68 10.29
C LEU A 297 -12.85 3.69 8.93
N ASN A 298 -12.16 2.61 8.59
CA ASN A 298 -11.44 2.43 7.35
C ASN A 298 -12.19 1.45 6.43
N TYR A 299 -12.22 1.76 5.14
CA TYR A 299 -12.74 0.92 4.07
C TYR A 299 -11.65 0.70 3.01
N ARG A 300 -11.18 -0.53 2.89
CA ARG A 300 -10.21 -0.91 1.87
C ARG A 300 -10.89 -1.07 0.52
N LEU A 301 -10.48 -0.26 -0.44
CA LEU A 301 -11.01 -0.36 -1.80
C LEU A 301 -10.46 -1.62 -2.49
N PRO A 302 -11.28 -2.36 -3.25
CA PRO A 302 -10.79 -3.48 -4.05
C PRO A 302 -9.66 -3.03 -4.98
N GLY A 303 -8.54 -3.74 -5.01
CA GLY A 303 -7.37 -3.36 -5.80
C GLY A 303 -6.39 -4.52 -5.97
N SER A 304 -5.32 -4.30 -6.75
CA SER A 304 -4.21 -5.24 -6.84
C SER A 304 -3.17 -4.96 -5.76
N SER A 305 -2.25 -5.89 -5.53
CA SER A 305 -1.09 -5.68 -4.66
C SER A 305 -0.22 -4.49 -5.08
N GLN A 306 -0.27 -4.10 -6.35
CA GLN A 306 0.46 -2.96 -6.91
C GLN A 306 -0.24 -1.60 -6.70
N TRP A 307 -1.53 -1.59 -6.34
CA TRP A 307 -2.28 -0.35 -6.13
C TRP A 307 -3.21 -0.48 -4.92
N TRP A 308 -2.62 -0.26 -3.74
CA TRP A 308 -3.32 -0.27 -2.48
C TRP A 308 -4.07 1.04 -2.26
N ARG A 309 -5.32 0.97 -1.80
CA ARG A 309 -6.18 2.14 -1.59
C ARG A 309 -7.12 1.96 -0.40
N GLN A 310 -7.37 3.06 0.31
CA GLN A 310 -8.23 3.08 1.48
C GLN A 310 -8.99 4.41 1.56
N LEU A 311 -10.28 4.34 1.88
CA LEU A 311 -11.07 5.48 2.32
C LEU A 311 -11.25 5.37 3.83
N SER A 312 -11.28 6.48 4.56
CA SER A 312 -11.56 6.47 5.99
C SER A 312 -12.38 7.66 6.43
N LEU A 313 -13.26 7.43 7.41
CA LEU A 313 -14.03 8.46 8.09
C LEU A 313 -13.72 8.38 9.58
N GLY A 314 -13.26 9.49 10.17
CA GLY A 314 -12.89 9.52 11.58
C GLY A 314 -13.30 10.79 12.30
N VAL A 315 -13.22 10.74 13.61
CA VAL A 315 -13.43 11.88 14.52
C VAL A 315 -12.34 11.87 15.58
N ASP A 316 -11.75 13.04 15.86
CA ASP A 316 -10.69 13.22 16.85
C ASP A 316 -11.15 14.17 17.96
N PHE A 317 -11.32 13.71 19.19
CA PHE A 317 -11.63 14.56 20.33
C PHE A 317 -10.35 15.18 20.89
N LYS A 318 -10.12 16.46 20.58
CA LYS A 318 -8.91 17.21 20.94
C LYS A 318 -9.15 18.12 22.12
N ASP A 319 -8.26 18.06 23.11
CA ASP A 319 -8.17 18.99 24.23
C ASP A 319 -6.76 19.58 24.25
N THR A 320 -6.63 20.87 23.95
CA THR A 320 -5.34 21.53 23.73
C THR A 320 -5.23 22.84 24.51
N GLU A 321 -4.10 23.03 25.16
CA GLU A 321 -3.74 24.25 25.87
C GLU A 321 -2.58 24.91 25.12
N GLU A 322 -2.80 26.15 24.67
CA GLU A 322 -1.75 26.98 24.06
C GLU A 322 -1.65 28.27 24.86
N ASP A 323 -0.41 28.69 25.12
CA ASP A 323 -0.09 29.96 25.77
C ASP A 323 -0.08 31.07 24.71
N THR A 324 -1.00 32.03 24.80
CA THR A 324 -0.99 33.23 23.95
C THR A 324 -0.33 34.36 24.74
N GLN A 325 0.82 34.85 24.26
CA GLN A 325 1.47 36.02 24.85
C GLN A 325 0.93 37.31 24.23
N MET A 326 0.46 38.24 25.06
CA MET A 326 0.09 39.60 24.67
C MET A 326 0.92 40.59 25.50
N GLY A 327 2.07 41.02 24.97
CA GLY A 327 2.99 41.87 25.71
C GLY A 327 3.64 41.13 26.88
N LYS A 328 3.36 41.55 28.12
CA LYS A 328 3.88 40.90 29.35
C LYS A 328 2.90 39.91 29.98
N ASP A 329 1.65 39.88 29.51
CA ASP A 329 0.61 38.99 30.04
C ASP A 329 0.53 37.72 29.18
N SER A 330 0.38 36.56 29.81
CA SER A 330 0.12 35.30 29.13
C SER A 330 -1.30 34.82 29.44
N LEU A 331 -2.06 34.53 28.39
CA LEU A 331 -3.38 33.92 28.50
C LEU A 331 -3.28 32.44 28.12
N LYS A 332 -3.69 31.58 29.05
CA LYS A 332 -3.84 30.15 28.80
C LYS A 332 -5.30 29.86 28.50
N THR A 333 -5.59 29.51 27.25
CA THR A 333 -6.96 29.16 26.84
C THR A 333 -7.02 27.67 26.49
N PRO A 334 -7.71 26.84 27.29
CA PRO A 334 -7.99 25.46 26.91
C PRO A 334 -8.98 25.44 25.74
N LEU A 335 -8.71 24.64 24.73
CA LEU A 335 -9.51 24.52 23.52
C LEU A 335 -9.89 23.06 23.29
N LYS A 336 -11.21 22.82 23.29
CA LYS A 336 -11.81 21.52 23.04
C LYS A 336 -12.56 21.54 21.73
N TYR A 337 -12.35 20.56 20.87
CA TYR A 337 -13.09 20.43 19.62
C TYR A 337 -12.95 19.03 19.03
N ALA A 338 -13.89 18.67 18.15
CA ALA A 338 -13.95 17.33 17.57
C ALA A 338 -14.06 17.40 16.04
N PRO A 339 -12.96 17.61 15.31
CA PRO A 339 -12.99 17.59 13.85
C PRO A 339 -13.39 16.21 13.34
N ILE A 340 -14.17 16.19 12.26
CA ILE A 340 -14.51 15.01 11.49
C ILE A 340 -13.64 15.01 10.23
N THR A 341 -12.97 13.90 9.96
CA THR A 341 -12.02 13.77 8.85
C THR A 341 -12.47 12.68 7.88
N LEU A 342 -12.69 13.05 6.63
CA LEU A 342 -12.80 12.10 5.51
C LEU A 342 -11.44 12.06 4.81
N ALA A 343 -10.82 10.89 4.71
CA ALA A 343 -9.51 10.74 4.09
C ALA A 343 -9.47 9.64 3.03
N PHE A 344 -8.64 9.84 2.01
CA PHE A 344 -8.30 8.84 1.01
C PHE A 344 -6.78 8.69 0.95
N VAL A 345 -6.32 7.45 1.06
CA VAL A 345 -4.91 7.07 0.92
C VAL A 345 -4.77 6.08 -0.23
N GLY A 346 -3.79 6.29 -1.10
CA GLY A 346 -3.45 5.39 -2.20
C GLY A 346 -1.93 5.23 -2.32
N VAL A 347 -1.46 3.99 -2.46
CA VAL A 347 -0.03 3.67 -2.65
C VAL A 347 0.11 2.75 -3.85
N ARG A 348 0.81 3.24 -4.89
CA ARG A 348 1.13 2.49 -6.11
C ARG A 348 2.57 2.06 -6.06
N GLN A 349 2.80 0.78 -6.28
CA GLN A 349 4.12 0.21 -6.44
C GLN A 349 4.17 -0.51 -7.79
N GLY A 350 4.71 0.19 -8.79
CA GLY A 350 5.08 -0.37 -10.08
C GLY A 350 6.56 -0.80 -10.09
N GLU A 351 7.03 -1.25 -11.25
CA GLU A 351 8.42 -1.70 -11.43
C GLU A 351 9.43 -0.54 -11.33
N HIS A 352 9.07 0.61 -11.90
CA HIS A 352 9.90 1.81 -11.92
C HIS A 352 9.33 2.95 -11.07
N ASP A 353 8.06 2.89 -10.69
CA ASP A 353 7.33 4.00 -10.07
C ASP A 353 6.73 3.63 -8.72
N GLN A 354 7.01 4.45 -7.72
CA GLN A 354 6.30 4.45 -6.44
C GLN A 354 5.54 5.77 -6.30
N LEU A 355 4.23 5.72 -6.14
CA LEU A 355 3.36 6.89 -5.99
C LEU A 355 2.55 6.75 -4.71
N SER A 356 2.61 7.75 -3.83
CA SER A 356 1.76 7.83 -2.65
C SER A 356 0.87 9.06 -2.75
N ILE A 357 -0.41 8.90 -2.42
CA ILE A 357 -1.41 9.96 -2.39
C ILE A 357 -2.11 9.88 -1.04
N ASN A 358 -2.14 11.00 -0.32
CA ASN A 358 -2.93 11.18 0.89
C ASN A 358 -3.78 12.45 0.73
N THR A 359 -5.08 12.34 0.90
CA THR A 359 -5.99 13.50 0.81
C THR A 359 -6.95 13.45 1.98
N GLN A 360 -7.28 14.61 2.54
CA GLN A 360 -8.08 14.73 3.75
C GLN A 360 -9.01 15.94 3.62
N LEU A 361 -10.28 15.76 3.98
CA LEU A 361 -11.23 16.81 4.19
C LEU A 361 -11.58 16.82 5.69
N VAL A 362 -11.16 17.87 6.38
CA VAL A 362 -11.33 18.05 7.81
C VAL A 362 -12.42 19.08 8.05
N ALA A 363 -13.48 18.70 8.75
CA ALA A 363 -14.58 19.58 9.14
C ALA A 363 -14.56 19.77 10.66
N GLY A 364 -14.25 20.98 11.12
CA GLY A 364 -14.38 21.37 12.51
C GLY A 364 -15.84 21.43 12.95
N THR A 365 -16.10 21.01 14.19
CA THR A 365 -17.44 21.03 14.78
C THR A 365 -17.50 21.99 15.97
N ARG A 366 -18.56 22.81 16.05
CA ARG A 366 -18.78 23.69 17.22
C ARG A 366 -18.96 22.89 18.51
N ARG A 367 -19.82 21.89 18.45
CA ARG A 367 -20.09 20.94 19.53
C ARG A 367 -20.44 19.60 18.93
N LEU A 368 -19.85 18.54 19.46
CA LEU A 368 -20.17 17.17 19.12
C LEU A 368 -20.39 16.40 20.43
N PHE A 369 -21.60 15.85 20.64
CA PHE A 369 -21.98 15.18 21.89
C PHE A 369 -21.71 16.01 23.17
N GLY A 370 -21.88 17.34 23.08
CA GLY A 370 -21.59 18.27 24.19
C GLY A 370 -20.10 18.61 24.38
N TYR A 371 -19.21 18.02 23.58
CA TYR A 371 -17.79 18.32 23.56
C TYR A 371 -17.50 19.44 22.55
N GLY A 372 -16.93 20.56 23.01
CA GLY A 372 -16.54 21.68 22.14
C GLY A 372 -16.49 23.03 22.88
N SER A 373 -15.46 23.81 22.58
CA SER A 373 -15.32 25.21 22.97
C SER A 373 -16.09 26.12 22.00
N ASP A 374 -16.43 27.32 22.44
CA ASP A 374 -17.15 28.29 21.61
C ASP A 374 -16.23 29.13 20.72
N ALA A 375 -16.83 29.92 19.81
CA ALA A 375 -16.09 30.82 18.92
C ALA A 375 -15.29 31.88 19.69
N THR A 376 -15.69 32.24 20.92
CA THR A 376 -14.92 33.17 21.75
C THR A 376 -13.59 32.56 22.17
N ALA A 377 -13.59 31.31 22.66
CA ALA A 377 -12.37 30.60 23.03
C ALA A 377 -11.45 30.35 21.83
N PHE A 378 -12.01 30.04 20.65
CA PHE A 378 -11.25 29.97 19.40
C PHE A 378 -10.66 31.35 19.02
N GLY A 379 -11.47 32.40 19.08
CA GLY A 379 -11.08 33.78 18.81
C GLY A 379 -9.99 34.32 19.74
N GLN A 380 -9.95 33.85 20.99
CA GLN A 380 -8.88 34.17 21.95
C GLN A 380 -7.53 33.58 21.55
N LYS A 381 -7.50 32.36 20.97
CA LYS A 381 -6.27 31.75 20.45
C LYS A 381 -5.85 32.34 19.11
N ARG A 382 -6.81 32.48 18.20
CA ARG A 382 -6.59 33.07 16.87
C ARG A 382 -7.77 33.95 16.54
N TYR A 383 -7.51 35.25 16.41
CA TYR A 383 -8.55 36.20 16.06
C TYR A 383 -9.30 35.77 14.79
N TRP A 384 -10.64 35.84 14.83
CA TRP A 384 -11.57 35.34 13.81
C TRP A 384 -11.64 33.81 13.60
N ALA A 385 -10.91 32.99 14.36
CA ALA A 385 -11.09 31.56 14.28
C ALA A 385 -12.45 31.15 14.85
N ASP A 386 -13.10 30.21 14.18
CA ASP A 386 -14.34 29.56 14.62
C ASP A 386 -14.10 28.04 14.65
N PRO A 387 -14.70 27.31 15.61
CA PRO A 387 -14.65 25.85 15.60
C PRO A 387 -15.28 25.20 14.35
N SER A 388 -16.11 25.93 13.61
CA SER A 388 -16.65 25.52 12.31
C SER A 388 -15.72 25.99 11.21
N PHE A 389 -14.92 25.05 10.71
CA PHE A 389 -14.06 25.27 9.56
C PHE A 389 -14.09 24.03 8.69
N VAL A 390 -13.75 24.19 7.43
CA VAL A 390 -13.44 23.10 6.51
C VAL A 390 -12.03 23.35 5.98
N ALA A 391 -11.19 22.33 6.07
CA ALA A 391 -9.85 22.33 5.50
C ALA A 391 -9.68 21.12 4.58
N PHE A 392 -9.23 21.37 3.35
CA PHE A 392 -8.76 20.32 2.45
C PHE A 392 -7.25 20.27 2.49
N LYS A 393 -6.70 19.07 2.75
CA LYS A 393 -5.27 18.78 2.80
C LYS A 393 -4.95 17.70 1.77
N ALA A 394 -3.84 17.85 1.06
CA ALA A 394 -3.37 16.86 0.10
C ALA A 394 -1.84 16.74 0.14
N ASP A 395 -1.34 15.52 0.14
CA ASP A 395 0.07 15.16 0.01
C ASP A 395 0.20 14.15 -1.12
N VAL A 396 1.14 14.40 -2.02
CA VAL A 396 1.49 13.48 -3.11
C VAL A 396 2.99 13.37 -3.17
N ASP A 397 3.51 12.15 -3.18
CA ASP A 397 4.92 11.88 -3.45
C ASP A 397 5.08 10.83 -4.54
N ASN A 398 6.10 11.01 -5.38
CA ASN A 398 6.45 10.06 -6.40
C ASN A 398 7.96 9.85 -6.44
N THR A 399 8.37 8.59 -6.46
CA THR A 399 9.73 8.19 -6.86
C THR A 399 9.65 7.45 -8.17
N HIS A 400 10.44 7.86 -9.15
CA HIS A 400 10.63 7.09 -10.37
C HIS A 400 12.10 6.68 -10.47
N THR A 401 12.34 5.42 -10.83
CA THR A 401 13.66 4.84 -11.05
C THR A 401 13.86 4.61 -12.54
N PHE A 402 14.76 5.38 -13.14
CA PHE A 402 15.13 5.21 -14.54
C PHE A 402 15.91 3.91 -14.73
N GLY A 403 16.00 3.41 -15.97
CA GLY A 403 16.76 2.18 -16.29
C GLY A 403 18.26 2.24 -15.98
N SER A 404 18.79 3.42 -15.65
CA SER A 404 20.16 3.66 -15.19
C SER A 404 20.30 3.72 -13.66
N ASP A 405 19.28 3.32 -12.89
CA ASP A 405 19.17 3.39 -11.42
C ASP A 405 19.21 4.80 -10.79
N TRP A 406 19.26 5.83 -11.63
CA TRP A 406 18.99 7.19 -11.22
C TRP A 406 17.54 7.31 -10.78
N GLN A 407 17.26 8.19 -9.83
CA GLN A 407 15.91 8.43 -9.36
C GLN A 407 15.60 9.92 -9.31
N TRP A 408 14.38 10.30 -9.70
CA TRP A 408 13.81 11.52 -9.15
C TRP A 408 12.84 11.17 -8.05
N TYR A 409 12.78 12.05 -7.06
CA TYR A 409 11.76 12.05 -6.03
C TYR A 409 11.12 13.41 -6.02
N ALA A 410 9.80 13.49 -6.13
CA ALA A 410 9.07 14.71 -5.92
C ALA A 410 8.01 14.54 -4.86
N ARG A 411 7.78 15.61 -4.12
CA ARG A 411 6.70 15.71 -3.14
C ARG A 411 5.98 17.04 -3.32
N GLY A 412 4.66 17.00 -3.23
CA GLY A 412 3.80 18.17 -3.15
C GLY A 412 2.87 18.06 -1.96
N SER A 413 2.68 19.17 -1.24
CA SER A 413 1.68 19.27 -0.17
C SER A 413 0.84 20.53 -0.36
N LEU A 414 -0.45 20.46 -0.04
CA LEU A 414 -1.40 21.55 -0.19
C LEU A 414 -2.36 21.57 1.01
N GLN A 415 -2.66 22.77 1.52
CA GLN A 415 -3.74 23.02 2.45
C GLN A 415 -4.52 24.27 2.04
N VAL A 416 -5.85 24.13 1.99
CA VAL A 416 -6.78 25.24 1.76
C VAL A 416 -7.95 25.17 2.73
N THR A 417 -8.49 26.32 3.14
CA THR A 417 -9.57 26.39 4.13
C THR A 417 -10.52 27.56 3.91
N ASP A 418 -11.73 27.44 4.45
CA ASP A 418 -12.77 28.47 4.45
C ASP A 418 -12.76 29.40 5.68
N ALA A 419 -11.90 29.14 6.68
CA ALA A 419 -11.85 29.92 7.92
C ALA A 419 -10.41 30.15 8.43
N PRO A 420 -10.15 31.17 9.26
CA PRO A 420 -8.91 31.26 10.03
C PRO A 420 -8.80 30.07 10.98
N LEU A 421 -7.65 29.41 11.01
CA LEU A 421 -7.41 28.19 11.77
C LEU A 421 -6.56 28.47 13.00
N VAL A 422 -6.80 27.71 14.07
CA VAL A 422 -5.90 27.67 15.22
C VAL A 422 -4.59 26.98 14.84
N SER A 423 -3.49 27.30 15.52
CA SER A 423 -2.13 26.82 15.20
C SER A 423 -2.07 25.31 14.95
N ALA A 424 -2.74 24.52 15.80
CA ALA A 424 -2.87 23.06 15.68
C ALA A 424 -3.41 22.55 14.31
N GLU A 425 -4.18 23.38 13.60
CA GLU A 425 -4.81 23.05 12.32
C GLU A 425 -4.17 23.77 11.12
N GLN A 426 -3.25 24.70 11.37
CA GLN A 426 -2.54 25.42 10.32
C GLN A 426 -1.50 24.53 9.62
N PHE A 427 -1.21 24.90 8.37
CA PHE A 427 -0.13 24.32 7.60
C PHE A 427 1.20 24.85 8.12
N ALA A 428 2.16 23.98 8.41
CA ALA A 428 3.49 24.33 8.88
C ALA A 428 4.54 24.02 7.81
N ALA A 429 5.52 24.91 7.66
CA ALA A 429 6.65 24.73 6.75
C ALA A 429 7.95 25.24 7.37
N GLY A 430 9.05 24.63 6.92
CA GLY A 430 10.37 24.75 7.51
C GLY A 430 10.75 23.49 8.28
N GLY A 431 12.02 23.09 8.17
CA GLY A 431 12.57 21.90 8.80
C GLY A 431 12.97 20.81 7.81
N MET A 432 13.53 19.73 8.33
CA MET A 432 14.12 18.63 7.55
C MET A 432 13.10 17.91 6.66
N TYR A 433 11.83 17.86 7.08
CA TYR A 433 10.76 17.14 6.37
C TYR A 433 9.90 18.01 5.44
N THR A 434 10.14 19.33 5.38
CA THR A 434 9.38 20.26 4.54
C THR A 434 10.31 21.09 3.65
N VAL A 435 10.75 22.26 4.11
CA VAL A 435 11.73 23.10 3.40
C VAL A 435 13.03 23.07 4.19
N ARG A 436 13.99 22.29 3.70
CA ARG A 436 15.31 22.14 4.34
C ARG A 436 16.03 23.49 4.37
N GLY A 437 16.94 23.67 5.32
CA GLY A 437 17.63 24.95 5.56
C GLY A 437 16.97 25.82 6.63
N TYR A 438 15.65 25.73 6.79
CA TYR A 438 14.88 26.46 7.79
C TYR A 438 14.72 25.65 9.09
N LEU A 439 14.30 26.32 10.17
CA LEU A 439 13.91 25.69 11.43
C LEU A 439 12.59 24.91 11.27
N SER A 440 12.38 23.91 12.13
CA SER A 440 11.13 23.14 12.13
C SER A 440 9.94 24.04 12.42
N ALA A 441 8.88 23.93 11.61
CA ALA A 441 7.66 24.75 11.68
C ALA A 441 7.93 26.27 11.76
N GLU A 442 8.98 26.77 11.10
CA GLU A 442 9.37 28.17 11.18
C GLU A 442 8.27 29.13 10.73
N ALA A 443 7.46 28.73 9.74
CA ALA A 443 6.28 29.46 9.32
C ALA A 443 5.02 28.59 9.40
N ILE A 444 3.92 29.19 9.82
CA ILE A 444 2.58 28.58 9.83
C ILE A 444 1.58 29.46 9.10
N GLY A 445 0.57 28.85 8.48
CA GLY A 445 -0.47 29.57 7.72
C GLY A 445 -1.77 28.78 7.59
N ASP A 446 -2.88 29.49 7.37
CA ASP A 446 -4.18 28.87 7.13
C ASP A 446 -4.21 28.19 5.76
N TYR A 447 -3.57 28.82 4.77
CA TYR A 447 -3.26 28.27 3.45
C TYR A 447 -1.79 27.90 3.37
N GLY A 448 -1.49 26.81 2.67
CA GLY A 448 -0.12 26.36 2.46
C GLY A 448 0.04 25.55 1.19
N GLY A 449 1.17 25.72 0.52
CA GLY A 449 1.60 24.87 -0.59
C GLY A 449 3.09 24.61 -0.46
N LEU A 450 3.51 23.37 -0.70
CA LEU A 450 4.91 22.96 -0.67
C LEU A 450 5.22 22.10 -1.90
N ALA A 451 6.42 22.28 -2.44
CA ALA A 451 6.99 21.42 -3.46
C ALA A 451 8.45 21.10 -3.12
N SER A 452 8.82 19.83 -3.25
CA SER A 452 10.20 19.36 -3.09
C SER A 452 10.55 18.47 -4.27
N LEU A 453 11.74 18.65 -4.82
CA LEU A 453 12.30 17.83 -5.89
C LEU A 453 13.71 17.40 -5.52
N GLU A 454 13.99 16.10 -5.59
CA GLU A 454 15.31 15.53 -5.41
C GLU A 454 15.74 14.78 -6.68
N TRP A 455 16.99 14.99 -7.09
CA TRP A 455 17.65 14.21 -8.13
C TRP A 455 18.73 13.33 -7.48
N ARG A 456 18.53 12.02 -7.53
CA ARG A 456 19.27 11.03 -6.76
C ARG A 456 20.09 10.11 -7.67
N THR A 457 21.33 9.85 -7.27
CA THR A 457 22.22 8.93 -7.97
C THR A 457 21.83 7.47 -7.75
N PRO A 458 22.34 6.54 -8.57
CA PRO A 458 22.42 5.14 -8.20
C PRO A 458 23.10 4.99 -6.83
N ALA A 459 22.73 3.94 -6.10
CA ALA A 459 23.38 3.61 -4.85
C ALA A 459 24.72 2.92 -5.14
N TRP A 460 25.82 3.46 -4.62
CA TRP A 460 27.14 2.88 -4.74
C TRP A 460 27.47 2.05 -3.51
N SER A 461 27.78 0.77 -3.70
CA SER A 461 28.25 -0.08 -2.62
C SER A 461 29.67 0.31 -2.25
N LEU A 462 29.85 0.87 -1.04
CA LEU A 462 31.18 1.26 -0.54
C LEU A 462 31.95 0.04 -0.01
N TRP A 463 31.25 -0.83 0.71
CA TRP A 463 31.71 -2.14 1.18
C TRP A 463 30.50 -3.03 1.43
N ARG A 464 30.72 -4.31 1.76
CA ARG A 464 29.64 -5.27 1.96
C ARG A 464 28.66 -4.77 3.03
N GLY A 465 27.42 -4.53 2.61
CA GLY A 465 26.35 -4.04 3.49
C GLY A 465 26.37 -2.52 3.73
N ALA A 466 27.08 -1.74 2.92
CA ALA A 466 27.06 -0.28 2.99
C ALA A 466 26.85 0.34 1.61
N ASP A 467 25.72 1.02 1.43
CA ASP A 467 25.34 1.66 0.18
C ASP A 467 25.23 3.17 0.39
N LEU A 468 26.00 3.94 -0.38
CA LEU A 468 25.97 5.40 -0.39
C LEU A 468 25.20 5.89 -1.61
N ARG A 469 24.28 6.82 -1.39
CA ARG A 469 23.60 7.58 -2.44
C ARG A 469 23.80 9.06 -2.18
N VAL A 470 24.07 9.82 -3.23
CA VAL A 470 24.15 11.28 -3.17
C VAL A 470 23.00 11.85 -3.98
N TYR A 471 22.52 13.02 -3.58
CA TYR A 471 21.46 13.71 -4.28
C TYR A 471 21.58 15.21 -4.15
N SER A 472 20.93 15.90 -5.08
CA SER A 472 20.66 17.33 -4.99
C SER A 472 19.17 17.54 -4.81
N PHE A 473 18.80 18.63 -4.17
CA PHE A 473 17.39 18.93 -3.94
C PHE A 473 17.08 20.42 -4.06
N ALA A 474 15.81 20.70 -4.32
CA ALA A 474 15.21 22.03 -4.26
C ALA A 474 13.87 21.93 -3.53
N ASP A 475 13.68 22.77 -2.52
CA ASP A 475 12.45 22.84 -1.73
C ASP A 475 11.87 24.25 -1.81
N ALA A 476 10.54 24.36 -1.86
CA ALA A 476 9.84 25.64 -1.80
C ALA A 476 8.50 25.48 -1.07
N ALA A 477 8.12 26.49 -0.29
CA ALA A 477 6.80 26.59 0.31
C ALA A 477 6.26 28.02 0.30
N TYR A 478 4.96 28.12 0.12
CA TYR A 478 4.17 29.35 0.21
C TYR A 478 3.10 29.17 1.28
N LEU A 479 3.02 30.11 2.23
CA LEU A 479 2.05 30.09 3.30
C LEU A 479 1.36 31.44 3.41
N ARG A 480 0.07 31.42 3.75
CA ARG A 480 -0.71 32.64 3.94
C ARG A 480 -1.72 32.52 5.07
N LEU A 481 -1.84 33.57 5.87
CA LEU A 481 -2.91 33.73 6.86
C LEU A 481 -4.19 34.29 6.23
N ARG A 482 -5.32 33.74 6.64
CA ARG A 482 -6.66 34.22 6.34
C ARG A 482 -7.07 35.23 7.41
N GLN A 483 -7.56 36.39 7.01
CA GLN A 483 -7.93 37.48 7.95
C GLN A 483 -6.82 37.77 8.99
N PRO A 484 -5.62 38.18 8.52
CA PRO A 484 -4.56 38.62 9.42
C PRO A 484 -4.97 39.91 10.14
N LEU A 485 -4.37 40.16 11.31
CA LEU A 485 -4.46 41.47 11.95
C LEU A 485 -3.71 42.52 11.11
N PRO A 486 -4.07 43.83 11.17
CA PRO A 486 -3.50 44.86 10.30
C PRO A 486 -1.97 44.96 10.28
N GLU A 487 -1.30 44.63 11.39
CA GLU A 487 0.17 44.67 11.53
C GLU A 487 0.81 43.28 11.46
N GLN A 488 0.01 42.22 11.33
CA GLN A 488 0.51 40.85 11.28
C GLN A 488 1.03 40.52 9.88
N ARG A 489 2.26 39.99 9.82
CA ARG A 489 2.78 39.42 8.58
C ARG A 489 1.88 38.27 8.13
N ASP A 490 1.32 38.36 6.93
CA ASP A 490 0.30 37.44 6.44
C ASP A 490 0.82 36.43 5.41
N LYS A 491 2.06 36.61 4.92
CA LYS A 491 2.66 35.79 3.86
C LYS A 491 4.08 35.36 4.21
N TYR A 492 4.38 34.11 3.93
CA TYR A 492 5.68 33.50 4.14
C TYR A 492 6.08 32.69 2.91
N ASN A 493 7.28 32.95 2.40
CA ASN A 493 7.89 32.22 1.30
C ASN A 493 9.18 31.60 1.81
N LEU A 494 9.28 30.29 1.76
CA LEU A 494 10.49 29.56 2.11
C LEU A 494 11.00 28.89 0.84
N ALA A 495 12.30 28.97 0.57
CA ALA A 495 12.90 28.32 -0.59
C ALA A 495 14.35 27.97 -0.29
N SER A 496 14.78 26.78 -0.68
CA SER A 496 16.17 26.35 -0.53
C SER A 496 16.59 25.38 -1.62
N VAL A 497 17.89 25.24 -1.78
CA VAL A 497 18.49 24.11 -2.50
C VAL A 497 19.58 23.50 -1.65
N GLY A 498 19.98 22.29 -1.98
CA GLY A 498 21.09 21.68 -1.28
C GLY A 498 21.58 20.40 -1.90
N LEU A 499 22.55 19.82 -1.21
CA LEU A 499 23.12 18.52 -1.49
C LEU A 499 22.90 17.64 -0.28
N GLY A 500 22.58 16.38 -0.52
CA GLY A 500 22.42 15.40 0.54
C GLY A 500 23.12 14.09 0.21
N ALA A 501 23.41 13.35 1.27
CA ALA A 501 23.98 12.02 1.22
C ALA A 501 23.17 11.09 2.12
N GLN A 502 22.88 9.90 1.62
CA GLN A 502 22.22 8.83 2.34
C GLN A 502 23.11 7.61 2.35
N LEU A 503 23.48 7.13 3.54
CA LEU A 503 24.23 5.91 3.76
C LEU A 503 23.30 4.88 4.39
N ARG A 504 23.09 3.75 3.71
CA ARG A 504 22.37 2.59 4.26
C ARG A 504 23.38 1.54 4.72
N LEU A 505 23.26 1.09 5.97
CA LEU A 505 24.10 0.09 6.60
C LEU A 505 23.26 -1.15 6.96
N GLY A 506 23.50 -2.25 6.27
CA GLY A 506 22.71 -3.47 6.35
C GLY A 506 21.28 -3.25 5.86
N GLU A 507 20.33 -3.95 6.48
CA GLU A 507 18.91 -3.85 6.14
C GLU A 507 18.14 -2.83 7.02
N HIS A 508 18.75 -2.41 8.13
CA HIS A 508 18.02 -1.72 9.19
C HIS A 508 18.45 -0.28 9.43
N LEU A 509 19.75 0.04 9.30
CA LEU A 509 20.29 1.34 9.69
C LEU A 509 20.45 2.28 8.48
N GLN A 510 20.00 3.52 8.62
CA GLN A 510 20.12 4.56 7.62
C GLN A 510 20.61 5.86 8.25
N LEU A 511 21.60 6.49 7.62
CA LEU A 511 22.10 7.81 7.95
C LEU A 511 21.80 8.74 6.78
N ARG A 512 21.26 9.92 7.07
CA ARG A 512 21.01 10.99 6.10
C ARG A 512 21.69 12.26 6.59
N LEU A 513 22.34 12.97 5.67
CA LEU A 513 22.94 14.28 5.87
C LEU A 513 22.47 15.19 4.74
N ASP A 514 21.88 16.33 5.08
CA ASP A 514 21.41 17.33 4.12
C ASP A 514 22.06 18.68 4.42
N TYR A 515 22.81 19.22 3.46
CA TYR A 515 23.36 20.57 3.54
C TYR A 515 22.52 21.50 2.66
N ALA A 516 21.80 22.40 3.30
CA ALA A 516 20.75 23.20 2.69
C ALA A 516 21.08 24.69 2.74
N TRP A 517 20.85 25.39 1.64
CA TRP A 517 21.09 26.82 1.45
C TRP A 517 19.77 27.56 1.24
N PRO A 518 19.30 28.36 2.22
CA PRO A 518 18.08 29.17 2.09
C PRO A 518 18.24 30.33 1.11
N TYR A 519 17.25 30.54 0.23
CA TYR A 519 17.22 31.63 -0.76
C TYR A 519 16.23 32.75 -0.45
N ALA A 520 15.38 32.57 0.56
CA ALA A 520 14.40 33.56 1.00
C ALA A 520 14.49 33.75 2.52
N ASP A 521 14.23 34.97 2.99
CA ASP A 521 14.13 35.24 4.42
C ASP A 521 12.87 34.60 5.00
N GLY A 522 13.08 33.69 5.95
CA GLY A 522 12.04 33.16 6.81
C GLY A 522 11.72 34.11 7.97
N PRO A 523 10.80 33.71 8.86
CA PRO A 523 10.57 34.42 10.13
C PRO A 523 11.80 34.52 11.03
N VAL A 524 12.68 33.52 11.00
CA VAL A 524 13.87 33.45 11.86
C VAL A 524 15.14 33.26 11.03
N THR A 525 15.11 32.33 10.08
CA THR A 525 16.25 32.01 9.21
C THR A 525 16.42 33.10 8.16
N ARG A 526 17.65 33.58 8.02
CA ARG A 526 18.00 34.59 7.00
C ARG A 526 18.36 33.92 5.70
N LYS A 527 18.15 34.64 4.60
CA LYS A 527 18.69 34.27 3.30
C LYS A 527 20.22 34.08 3.39
N ASP A 528 20.73 33.07 2.69
CA ASP A 528 22.15 32.71 2.62
C ASP A 528 22.77 32.25 3.95
N ASP A 529 21.94 31.78 4.91
CA ASP A 529 22.39 31.15 6.16
C ASP A 529 22.26 29.62 6.09
N PRO A 530 23.28 28.89 5.61
CA PRO A 530 23.18 27.47 5.35
C PRO A 530 23.08 26.64 6.63
N ARG A 531 22.32 25.54 6.56
CA ARG A 531 22.09 24.63 7.68
C ARG A 531 22.42 23.20 7.29
N LEU A 532 23.01 22.47 8.24
CA LEU A 532 23.22 21.03 8.15
C LEU A 532 22.13 20.31 8.95
N HIS A 533 21.38 19.44 8.27
CA HIS A 533 20.43 18.51 8.88
C HIS A 533 21.02 17.10 8.87
N PHE A 534 20.77 16.34 9.93
CA PHE A 534 21.11 14.93 9.98
C PHE A 534 19.94 14.11 10.49
N ASN A 535 19.84 12.86 10.03
CA ASN A 535 18.91 11.88 10.57
C ASN A 535 19.57 10.51 10.61
N ILE A 536 19.57 9.88 11.78
CA ILE A 536 20.00 8.49 11.98
C ILE A 536 18.75 7.70 12.34
N SER A 537 18.33 6.79 11.47
CA SER A 537 17.13 5.98 11.66
C SER A 537 17.42 4.50 11.56
N THR A 538 16.74 3.70 12.36
CA THR A 538 16.71 2.24 12.26
C THR A 538 15.28 1.72 12.21
N SER A 539 15.04 0.66 11.44
CA SER A 539 13.76 -0.05 11.40
C SER A 539 13.96 -1.55 11.31
N TYR A 540 13.23 -2.31 12.13
CA TYR A 540 13.16 -3.77 12.15
C TYR A 540 11.75 -4.24 11.83
#